data_AF-A0A1G7IM86-F1
#
_entry.id   AF-A0A1G7IM86-F1
#
_cell.length_a   1.000
_cell.length_b   1.000
_cell.length_c   1.000
_cell.angle_alpha   90.00
_cell.angle_beta   90.00
_cell.angle_gamma   90.00
#
_symmetry.space_group_name_H-M   'P 1'
#
loop_
_entity.id
_entity.type
_entity.pdbx_description
1 polymer ?
#
loop_
_entity_poly.entity_id
_entity_poly.type
_entity_poly.pdbx_seq_one_letter_code
_entity_poly.pdbx_strand_id
1 'polypeptide(L)'
;MEIDELTAAERRVWAAFPDGTEVDFRRGPDEDPAAEGAGWGPERTVRARVLRALLLDGPSRAGEVPVLKLVGARITGLLDLKYATIDHAVELRHCHFTDGPALYDFRVRQLNLRGSAMPGLHAARLQVDGVLRLTGCRITHQVRLGGSVIAGALFLDGAHLSSEYTGEPVLQLNQATIGDALWAPGLRVEGETRLESATVTGTVTFKDARFEHPGATALQARTLTVDADLEAGCLVAHGMVDLRGARVPGQLGLSYARLSHPEGTALRLSSTALGELWLRAPQRIEGALNLRRARVDALHAAPEVWPEELNLDGLTYATLSPHAPAEQRLAVLERDADGYVPYAYEQLAAAYRRVGDERAARTVQLAKLRRHRGTLPWHRRLWGQVQDATVGYGFRPLRAAGWLLSLLAVGAVVFALHPPHALKPEEAPPFNPLFYALDLMLPVISFGQEAAFAPAGWYQALSYGLVLTGWILATTVVTGITRAVSRQ
;
A
#
# COMPACT_ATOMS: atom_id res chain seq x y z
N MET A 1 8.39 5.50 -56.77
CA MET A 1 7.34 6.51 -56.54
C MET A 1 7.68 7.68 -57.44
N GLU A 2 6.85 8.00 -58.42
CA GLU A 2 7.05 9.23 -59.18
C GLU A 2 6.79 10.41 -58.24
N ILE A 3 7.81 11.25 -58.06
CA ILE A 3 7.83 12.42 -57.16
C ILE A 3 6.81 13.50 -57.62
N ASP A 4 6.23 13.34 -58.81
CA ASP A 4 5.38 14.30 -59.48
C ASP A 4 3.95 14.44 -58.91
N GLU A 5 3.51 13.55 -58.01
CA GLU A 5 2.19 13.65 -57.35
C GLU A 5 2.21 14.25 -55.93
N LEU A 6 3.34 14.82 -55.48
CA LEU A 6 3.45 15.39 -54.14
C LEU A 6 2.75 16.76 -54.02
N THR A 7 1.94 16.93 -52.98
CA THR A 7 1.34 18.24 -52.65
C THR A 7 2.43 19.24 -52.26
N ALA A 8 2.09 20.54 -52.23
CA ALA A 8 3.05 21.58 -51.80
C ALA A 8 3.55 21.35 -50.36
N ALA A 9 2.66 20.89 -49.46
CA ALA A 9 3.02 20.54 -48.09
C ALA A 9 3.98 19.34 -48.05
N GLU A 10 3.67 18.27 -48.80
CA GLU A 10 4.49 17.06 -48.87
C GLU A 10 5.87 17.33 -49.46
N ARG A 11 5.96 18.17 -50.51
CA ARG A 11 7.25 18.58 -51.09
C ARG A 11 8.13 19.31 -50.09
N ARG A 12 7.54 20.16 -49.23
CA ARG A 12 8.29 20.84 -48.15
C ARG A 12 8.85 19.83 -47.16
N VAL A 13 8.07 18.83 -46.74
CA VAL A 13 8.53 17.78 -45.83
C VAL A 13 9.61 16.91 -46.48
N TRP A 14 9.42 16.54 -47.74
CA TRP A 14 10.38 15.73 -48.49
C TRP A 14 11.73 16.42 -48.65
N ALA A 15 11.74 17.74 -48.90
CA ALA A 15 12.96 18.53 -49.05
C ALA A 15 13.69 18.77 -47.71
N ALA A 16 12.96 18.86 -46.60
CA ALA A 16 13.52 19.16 -45.28
C ALA A 16 14.11 17.94 -44.56
N PHE A 17 13.63 16.73 -44.89
CA PHE A 17 14.04 15.49 -44.24
C PHE A 17 15.54 15.18 -44.29
N PRO A 18 16.25 15.29 -45.44
CA PRO A 18 17.67 14.99 -45.52
C PRO A 18 18.54 15.90 -44.63
N ASP A 19 18.10 17.15 -44.46
CA ASP A 19 18.78 18.18 -43.66
C ASP A 19 18.31 18.18 -42.18
N GLY A 20 17.35 17.32 -41.81
CA GLY A 20 16.75 17.28 -40.48
C GLY A 20 16.12 18.61 -40.05
N THR A 21 15.72 19.45 -41.01
CA THR A 21 15.13 20.77 -40.78
C THR A 21 13.66 20.62 -40.36
N GLU A 22 13.22 21.44 -39.42
CA GLU A 22 11.84 21.43 -38.92
C GLU A 22 10.87 22.06 -39.91
N VAL A 23 9.76 21.36 -40.21
CA VAL A 23 8.64 21.90 -40.97
C VAL A 23 7.47 22.16 -40.03
N ASP A 24 7.27 23.44 -39.69
CA ASP A 24 6.14 23.91 -38.89
C ASP A 24 5.01 24.45 -39.79
N PHE A 25 3.80 23.92 -39.59
CA PHE A 25 2.57 24.31 -40.27
C PHE A 25 1.60 25.07 -39.36
N ARG A 26 1.93 25.29 -38.09
CA ARG A 26 1.09 26.06 -37.16
C ARG A 26 1.05 27.53 -37.57
N ARG A 27 -0.11 28.16 -37.37
CA ARG A 27 -0.29 29.61 -37.51
C ARG A 27 -0.11 30.32 -36.16
N GLY A 28 -0.23 29.59 -35.05
CA GLY A 28 0.02 30.10 -33.70
C GLY A 28 0.33 28.99 -32.69
N PRO A 29 0.78 29.34 -31.47
CA PRO A 29 1.14 28.38 -30.43
C PRO A 29 -0.06 27.69 -29.77
N ASP A 30 -1.25 28.28 -29.85
CA ASP A 30 -2.46 27.85 -29.12
C ASP A 30 -3.40 26.93 -29.93
N GLU A 31 -2.99 26.51 -31.14
CA GLU A 31 -3.80 25.58 -31.93
C GLU A 31 -3.94 24.22 -31.25
N ASP A 32 -5.18 23.73 -31.07
CA ASP A 32 -5.47 22.40 -30.53
C ASP A 32 -5.69 21.38 -31.68
N PRO A 33 -4.76 20.44 -31.92
CA PRO A 33 -4.89 19.45 -32.98
C PRO A 33 -6.08 18.50 -32.80
N ALA A 34 -6.60 18.31 -31.58
CA ALA A 34 -7.78 17.48 -31.38
C ALA A 34 -9.08 18.20 -31.76
N ALA A 35 -9.19 19.49 -31.45
CA ALA A 35 -10.39 20.27 -31.71
C ALA A 35 -10.46 20.76 -33.17
N GLU A 36 -9.34 21.24 -33.72
CA GLU A 36 -9.30 21.90 -35.03
C GLU A 36 -8.77 20.99 -36.14
N GLY A 37 -8.00 19.95 -35.77
CA GLY A 37 -7.22 19.13 -36.69
C GLY A 37 -8.01 18.48 -37.83
N ALA A 38 -9.25 18.09 -37.56
CA ALA A 38 -10.13 17.50 -38.57
C ALA A 38 -10.52 18.50 -39.68
N GLY A 39 -10.52 19.81 -39.39
CA GLY A 39 -10.84 20.88 -40.33
C GLY A 39 -9.64 21.45 -41.08
N TRP A 40 -8.43 20.96 -40.79
CA TRP A 40 -7.21 21.47 -41.43
C TRP A 40 -7.17 21.16 -42.93
N GLY A 41 -6.84 22.19 -43.72
CA GLY A 41 -6.88 22.15 -45.18
C GLY A 41 -5.65 21.51 -45.84
N PRO A 42 -5.61 21.46 -47.19
CA PRO A 42 -4.57 20.80 -47.96
C PRO A 42 -3.18 21.45 -47.79
N GLU A 43 -3.11 22.70 -47.35
CA GLU A 43 -1.87 23.45 -47.12
C GLU A 43 -0.97 22.87 -46.02
N ARG A 44 -1.56 22.06 -45.13
CA ARG A 44 -0.88 21.37 -44.02
C ARG A 44 -1.25 19.89 -43.92
N THR A 45 -1.79 19.33 -45.01
CA THR A 45 -2.15 17.92 -45.08
C THR A 45 -1.03 17.12 -45.73
N VAL A 46 -0.60 16.06 -45.05
CA VAL A 46 0.47 15.17 -45.48
C VAL A 46 -0.07 13.74 -45.45
N ARG A 47 0.01 13.02 -46.58
CA ARG A 47 -0.46 11.63 -46.62
C ARG A 47 0.51 10.71 -45.88
N ALA A 48 -0.01 9.80 -45.07
CA ALA A 48 0.78 8.84 -44.31
C ALA A 48 1.65 7.93 -45.20
N ARG A 49 1.18 7.62 -46.43
CA ARG A 49 1.96 6.87 -47.43
C ARG A 49 3.26 7.59 -47.84
N VAL A 50 3.25 8.93 -47.85
CA VAL A 50 4.41 9.75 -48.20
C VAL A 50 5.40 9.75 -47.04
N LEU A 51 4.91 9.91 -45.80
CA LEU A 51 5.75 9.78 -44.60
C LEU A 51 6.39 8.39 -44.52
N ARG A 52 5.62 7.33 -44.81
CA ARG A 52 6.14 5.96 -44.88
C ARG A 52 7.26 5.82 -45.91
N ALA A 53 7.05 6.30 -47.13
CA ALA A 53 8.07 6.25 -48.18
C ALA A 53 9.34 7.03 -47.80
N LEU A 54 9.16 8.19 -47.17
CA LEU A 54 10.25 9.04 -46.68
C LEU A 54 11.06 8.38 -45.56
N LEU A 55 10.40 7.65 -44.66
CA LEU A 55 11.09 6.98 -43.55
C LEU A 55 11.83 5.71 -43.97
N LEU A 56 11.35 5.00 -45.00
CA LEU A 56 11.95 3.76 -45.48
C LEU A 56 13.05 3.99 -46.53
N ASP A 57 12.78 4.84 -47.53
CA ASP A 57 13.64 5.05 -48.70
C ASP A 57 13.93 6.55 -48.93
N GLY A 58 13.89 7.36 -47.87
CA GLY A 58 14.08 8.80 -47.95
C GLY A 58 15.46 9.23 -48.46
N PRO A 59 15.57 10.40 -49.10
CA PRO A 59 16.85 10.93 -49.52
C PRO A 59 17.74 11.24 -48.30
N SER A 60 19.05 11.02 -48.44
CA SER A 60 20.07 11.42 -47.47
C SER A 60 21.04 12.41 -48.12
N ARG A 61 21.61 13.32 -47.33
CA ARG A 61 22.69 14.23 -47.77
C ARG A 61 23.96 13.95 -46.97
N ALA A 62 25.10 13.99 -47.65
CA ALA A 62 26.39 13.77 -47.02
C ALA A 62 26.67 14.86 -45.98
N GLY A 63 27.05 14.45 -44.77
CA GLY A 63 27.33 15.35 -43.65
C GLY A 63 26.13 15.75 -42.81
N GLU A 64 24.91 15.47 -43.26
CA GLU A 64 23.67 15.75 -42.53
C GLU A 64 23.05 14.47 -41.97
N VAL A 65 22.27 14.60 -40.90
CA VAL A 65 21.54 13.48 -40.29
C VAL A 65 20.06 13.60 -40.64
N PRO A 66 19.46 12.65 -41.39
CA PRO A 66 18.06 12.74 -41.71
C PRO A 66 17.19 12.58 -40.45
N VAL A 67 16.22 13.48 -40.30
CA VAL A 67 15.25 13.45 -39.20
C VAL A 67 13.91 13.92 -39.74
N LEU A 68 12.85 13.18 -39.46
CA LEU A 68 11.50 13.63 -39.77
C LEU A 68 11.02 14.57 -38.66
N LYS A 69 11.03 15.89 -38.90
CA LYS A 69 10.52 16.90 -37.98
C LYS A 69 9.32 17.62 -38.57
N LEU A 70 8.14 17.24 -38.12
CA LEU A 70 6.86 17.78 -38.59
C LEU A 70 6.07 18.34 -37.42
N VAL A 71 5.57 19.57 -37.57
CA VAL A 71 4.77 20.25 -36.54
C VAL A 71 3.47 20.79 -37.16
N GLY A 72 2.32 20.56 -36.49
CA GLY A 72 1.05 21.19 -36.89
C GLY A 72 0.41 20.62 -38.17
N ALA A 73 0.74 19.38 -38.54
CA ALA A 73 0.26 18.76 -39.78
C ALA A 73 -0.92 17.81 -39.56
N ARG A 74 -1.82 17.77 -40.56
CA ARG A 74 -2.87 16.75 -40.67
C ARG A 74 -2.34 15.56 -41.43
N ILE A 75 -2.21 14.41 -40.77
CA ILE A 75 -1.70 13.17 -41.36
C ILE A 75 -2.89 12.31 -41.77
N THR A 76 -3.01 12.05 -43.08
CA THR A 76 -4.15 11.33 -43.66
C THR A 76 -3.80 9.91 -44.09
N GLY A 77 -4.67 8.96 -43.74
CA GLY A 77 -4.49 7.53 -43.97
C GLY A 77 -3.63 6.84 -42.91
N LEU A 78 -3.58 5.51 -42.98
CA LEU A 78 -2.83 4.68 -42.04
C LEU A 78 -1.31 4.81 -42.25
N LEU A 79 -0.59 5.26 -41.21
CA LEU A 79 0.87 5.18 -41.16
C LEU A 79 1.29 3.77 -40.74
N ASP A 80 1.48 2.90 -41.73
CA ASP A 80 1.91 1.52 -41.54
C ASP A 80 3.44 1.38 -41.61
N LEU A 81 4.06 1.20 -40.44
CA LEU A 81 5.50 0.95 -40.27
C LEU A 81 5.74 -0.38 -39.54
N LYS A 82 4.81 -1.33 -39.65
CA LYS A 82 4.97 -2.64 -39.01
C LYS A 82 6.25 -3.33 -39.49
N TYR A 83 7.01 -3.91 -38.55
CA TYR A 83 8.26 -4.62 -38.80
C TYR A 83 9.38 -3.78 -39.44
N ALA A 84 9.19 -2.47 -39.60
CA ALA A 84 10.21 -1.61 -40.17
C ALA A 84 11.31 -1.32 -39.14
N THR A 85 12.53 -1.11 -39.62
CA THR A 85 13.64 -0.61 -38.83
C THR A 85 14.14 0.66 -39.49
N ILE A 86 14.17 1.76 -38.74
CA ILE A 86 14.69 3.03 -39.20
C ILE A 86 15.70 3.59 -38.20
N ASP A 87 16.79 4.15 -38.70
CA ASP A 87 17.85 4.73 -37.87
C ASP A 87 17.61 6.24 -37.57
N HIS A 88 16.61 6.82 -38.21
CA HIS A 88 16.25 8.22 -38.07
C HIS A 88 15.30 8.46 -36.89
N ALA A 89 15.41 9.64 -36.29
CA ALA A 89 14.43 10.09 -35.29
C ALA A 89 13.16 10.59 -35.98
N VAL A 90 12.01 10.36 -35.34
CA VAL A 90 10.69 10.75 -35.84
C VAL A 90 10.01 11.67 -34.83
N GLU A 91 9.78 12.90 -35.25
CA GLU A 91 9.09 13.94 -34.48
C GLU A 91 7.86 14.43 -35.24
N LEU A 92 6.68 14.01 -34.79
CA LEU A 92 5.38 14.41 -35.31
C LEU A 92 4.62 15.12 -34.18
N ARG A 93 4.92 16.41 -33.98
CA ARG A 93 4.44 17.20 -32.85
C ARG A 93 3.19 18.00 -33.24
N HIS A 94 2.24 18.11 -32.34
CA HIS A 94 1.00 18.86 -32.57
C HIS A 94 0.31 18.45 -33.89
N CYS A 95 0.40 17.16 -34.25
CA CYS A 95 -0.18 16.63 -35.48
C CYS A 95 -1.57 16.04 -35.21
N HIS A 96 -2.42 16.06 -36.23
CA HIS A 96 -3.71 15.38 -36.19
C HIS A 96 -3.68 14.18 -37.13
N PHE A 97 -3.87 12.97 -36.60
CA PHE A 97 -3.93 11.74 -37.38
C PHE A 97 -5.37 11.35 -37.63
N THR A 98 -5.73 11.10 -38.90
CA THR A 98 -7.05 10.54 -39.22
C THR A 98 -7.19 9.09 -38.80
N ASP A 99 -6.09 8.34 -38.91
CA ASP A 99 -6.00 6.92 -38.60
C ASP A 99 -4.85 6.68 -37.62
N GLY A 100 -5.04 5.75 -36.69
CA GLY A 100 -4.04 5.46 -35.66
C GLY A 100 -2.79 4.83 -36.26
N PRO A 101 -1.57 5.33 -35.98
CA PRO A 101 -0.34 4.74 -36.53
C PRO A 101 -0.16 3.28 -36.09
N ALA A 102 0.23 2.43 -37.05
CA ALA A 102 0.51 1.01 -36.85
C ALA A 102 2.03 0.78 -36.86
N LEU A 103 2.58 0.61 -35.64
CA LEU A 103 4.01 0.53 -35.34
C LEU A 103 4.36 -0.80 -34.65
N TYR A 104 3.66 -1.88 -35.00
CA TYR A 104 3.92 -3.20 -34.43
C TYR A 104 5.32 -3.69 -34.82
N ASP A 105 6.13 -4.08 -33.83
CA ASP A 105 7.51 -4.55 -34.05
C ASP A 105 8.38 -3.55 -34.82
N PHE A 106 8.10 -2.26 -34.65
CA PHE A 106 8.83 -1.17 -35.27
C PHE A 106 10.06 -0.80 -34.44
N ARG A 107 11.22 -0.62 -35.09
CA ARG A 107 12.45 -0.13 -34.44
C ARG A 107 12.79 1.27 -34.92
N VAL A 108 12.99 2.19 -33.99
CA VAL A 108 13.27 3.60 -34.26
C VAL A 108 14.22 4.19 -33.22
N ARG A 109 15.06 5.14 -33.64
CA ARG A 109 15.97 5.81 -32.72
C ARG A 109 15.24 6.63 -31.66
N GLN A 110 14.23 7.39 -32.05
CA GLN A 110 13.39 8.18 -31.14
C GLN A 110 12.02 8.44 -31.76
N LEU A 111 10.96 8.40 -30.95
CA LEU A 111 9.61 8.72 -31.40
C LEU A 111 8.99 9.79 -30.50
N ASN A 112 8.68 10.94 -31.09
CA ASN A 112 8.07 12.07 -30.40
C ASN A 112 6.75 12.45 -31.08
N LEU A 113 5.65 12.19 -30.38
CA LEU A 113 4.29 12.49 -30.81
C LEU A 113 3.66 13.63 -29.98
N ARG A 114 4.47 14.44 -29.27
CA ARG A 114 4.00 15.45 -28.31
C ARG A 114 2.86 16.30 -28.85
N GLY A 115 1.79 16.42 -28.06
CA GLY A 115 0.64 17.27 -28.36
C GLY A 115 -0.20 16.81 -29.54
N SER A 116 0.04 15.61 -30.07
CA SER A 116 -0.69 15.10 -31.22
C SER A 116 -2.01 14.44 -30.81
N ALA A 117 -2.97 14.50 -31.72
CA ALA A 117 -4.28 13.87 -31.58
C ALA A 117 -4.40 12.70 -32.56
N MET A 118 -4.83 11.54 -32.09
CA MET A 118 -4.99 10.34 -32.92
C MET A 118 -6.09 9.44 -32.36
N PRO A 119 -6.76 8.62 -33.19
CA PRO A 119 -7.75 7.70 -32.69
C PRO A 119 -7.10 6.63 -31.81
N GLY A 120 -6.00 5.99 -32.22
CA GLY A 120 -5.31 4.98 -31.41
C GLY A 120 -3.81 4.89 -31.73
N LEU A 121 -3.07 4.12 -30.93
CA LEU A 121 -1.63 3.88 -31.14
C LEU A 121 -1.34 2.38 -31.01
N HIS A 122 -1.09 1.71 -32.13
CA HIS A 122 -0.82 0.27 -32.16
C HIS A 122 0.69 0.03 -32.29
N ALA A 123 1.39 -0.02 -31.16
CA ALA A 123 2.86 -0.05 -31.10
C ALA A 123 3.37 -1.16 -30.17
N ALA A 124 2.74 -2.34 -30.22
CA ALA A 124 3.21 -3.50 -29.46
C ALA A 124 4.56 -3.99 -30.01
N ARG A 125 5.46 -4.40 -29.11
CA ARG A 125 6.87 -4.72 -29.40
C ARG A 125 7.65 -3.59 -30.08
N LEU A 126 7.24 -2.34 -29.88
CA LEU A 126 7.99 -1.17 -30.33
C LEU A 126 9.36 -1.15 -29.65
N GLN A 127 10.41 -0.89 -30.41
CA GLN A 127 11.76 -0.74 -29.91
C GLN A 127 12.22 0.69 -30.16
N VAL A 128 12.50 1.41 -29.06
CA VAL A 128 12.97 2.80 -29.11
C VAL A 128 14.32 2.89 -28.42
N ASP A 129 15.37 3.22 -29.17
CA ASP A 129 16.73 3.32 -28.62
C ASP A 129 16.92 4.55 -27.71
N GLY A 130 16.10 5.57 -27.91
CA GLY A 130 16.03 6.76 -27.08
C GLY A 130 14.70 6.85 -26.34
N VAL A 131 14.01 7.96 -26.53
CA VAL A 131 12.81 8.34 -25.77
C VAL A 131 11.55 8.11 -26.59
N LEU A 132 10.50 7.59 -25.95
CA LEU A 132 9.14 7.64 -26.46
C LEU A 132 8.38 8.78 -25.76
N ARG A 133 7.96 9.79 -26.53
CA ARG A 133 7.26 10.96 -26.00
C ARG A 133 5.83 11.03 -26.51
N LEU A 134 4.88 10.90 -25.59
CA LEU A 134 3.44 11.03 -25.77
C LEU A 134 2.86 12.17 -24.91
N THR A 135 3.71 13.10 -24.45
CA THR A 135 3.35 14.29 -23.68
C THR A 135 2.18 15.05 -24.32
N GLY A 136 1.11 15.28 -23.56
CA GLY A 136 -0.05 16.06 -24.01
C GLY A 136 -0.81 15.45 -25.19
N CYS A 137 -0.58 14.18 -25.53
CA CYS A 137 -1.33 13.51 -26.58
C CYS A 137 -2.80 13.33 -26.17
N ARG A 138 -3.69 13.38 -27.15
CA ARG A 138 -5.10 13.01 -27.00
C ARG A 138 -5.38 11.78 -27.84
N ILE A 139 -5.69 10.67 -27.18
CA ILE A 139 -5.93 9.38 -27.83
C ILE A 139 -7.28 8.85 -27.39
N THR A 140 -8.19 8.65 -28.35
CA THR A 140 -9.61 8.34 -28.08
C THR A 140 -9.94 6.85 -28.16
N HIS A 141 -8.94 6.02 -28.45
CA HIS A 141 -8.96 4.56 -28.46
C HIS A 141 -7.70 4.06 -27.74
N GLN A 142 -7.34 2.80 -27.99
CA GLN A 142 -6.30 2.11 -27.25
C GLN A 142 -4.89 2.53 -27.64
N VAL A 143 -4.03 2.56 -26.63
CA VAL A 143 -2.58 2.67 -26.71
C VAL A 143 -1.99 1.32 -26.33
N ARG A 144 -1.51 0.59 -27.35
CA ARG A 144 -0.91 -0.74 -27.18
C ARG A 144 0.60 -0.62 -27.31
N LEU A 145 1.29 -0.75 -26.18
CA LEU A 145 2.76 -0.74 -26.03
C LEU A 145 3.25 -2.02 -25.33
N GLY A 146 2.47 -3.11 -25.43
CA GLY A 146 2.80 -4.39 -24.81
C GLY A 146 4.07 -5.00 -25.41
N GLY A 147 4.98 -5.47 -24.56
CA GLY A 147 6.27 -6.06 -24.94
C GLY A 147 7.25 -5.06 -25.56
N SER A 148 6.97 -3.76 -25.49
CA SER A 148 7.83 -2.73 -26.04
C SER A 148 9.08 -2.52 -25.19
N VAL A 149 10.20 -2.23 -25.84
CA VAL A 149 11.48 -1.93 -25.20
C VAL A 149 11.84 -0.49 -25.51
N ILE A 150 11.87 0.35 -24.47
CA ILE A 150 12.22 1.76 -24.56
C ILE A 150 13.49 1.93 -23.75
N ALA A 151 14.63 2.14 -24.42
CA ALA A 151 15.92 2.25 -23.74
C ALA A 151 16.04 3.53 -22.90
N GLY A 152 15.36 4.61 -23.29
CA GLY A 152 15.21 5.82 -22.49
C GLY A 152 13.90 5.87 -21.70
N ALA A 153 13.42 7.09 -21.47
CA ALA A 153 12.19 7.35 -20.72
C ALA A 153 10.93 7.29 -21.60
N LEU A 154 9.79 6.96 -20.98
CA LEU A 154 8.45 7.08 -21.55
C LEU A 154 7.75 8.28 -20.92
N PHE A 155 7.45 9.30 -21.73
CA PHE A 155 6.73 10.50 -21.30
C PHE A 155 5.25 10.43 -21.71
N LEU A 156 4.37 10.54 -20.72
CA LEU A 156 2.91 10.55 -20.82
C LEU A 156 2.31 11.75 -20.07
N ASP A 157 3.13 12.76 -19.74
CA ASP A 157 2.71 13.91 -18.95
C ASP A 157 1.59 14.70 -19.63
N GLY A 158 0.52 14.95 -18.89
CA GLY A 158 -0.67 15.65 -19.37
C GLY A 158 -1.41 14.97 -20.53
N ALA A 159 -1.08 13.72 -20.88
CA ALA A 159 -1.80 12.99 -21.92
C ALA A 159 -3.23 12.65 -21.45
N HIS A 160 -4.17 12.60 -22.40
CA HIS A 160 -5.55 12.20 -22.16
C HIS A 160 -5.87 10.99 -23.04
N LEU A 161 -6.09 9.86 -22.38
CA LEU A 161 -6.40 8.58 -23.00
C LEU A 161 -7.83 8.19 -22.62
N SER A 162 -8.69 8.02 -23.61
CA SER A 162 -10.04 7.51 -23.42
C SER A 162 -10.32 6.40 -24.42
N SER A 163 -11.32 5.58 -24.17
CA SER A 163 -11.81 4.59 -25.14
C SER A 163 -13.31 4.46 -25.00
N GLU A 164 -14.03 4.58 -26.12
CA GLU A 164 -15.46 4.29 -26.19
C GLU A 164 -15.73 2.77 -26.16
N TYR A 165 -14.71 1.96 -26.47
CA TYR A 165 -14.80 0.50 -26.47
C TYR A 165 -14.63 -0.05 -25.06
N THR A 166 -15.68 -0.71 -24.58
CA THR A 166 -15.68 -1.42 -23.30
C THR A 166 -15.05 -2.82 -23.46
N GLY A 167 -14.24 -3.24 -22.48
CA GLY A 167 -13.69 -4.60 -22.40
C GLY A 167 -12.21 -4.77 -22.74
N GLU A 168 -11.57 -3.78 -23.36
CA GLU A 168 -10.11 -3.76 -23.55
C GLU A 168 -9.47 -2.58 -22.79
N PRO A 169 -8.24 -2.74 -22.25
CA PRO A 169 -7.57 -1.65 -21.57
C PRO A 169 -7.17 -0.54 -22.53
N VAL A 170 -7.35 0.70 -22.08
CA VAL A 170 -7.02 1.92 -22.80
C VAL A 170 -5.52 2.06 -22.97
N LEU A 171 -4.75 1.81 -21.91
CA LEU A 171 -3.29 1.87 -21.93
C LEU A 171 -2.73 0.50 -21.55
N GLN A 172 -1.98 -0.11 -22.47
CA GLN A 172 -1.38 -1.43 -22.31
C GLN A 172 0.14 -1.33 -22.41
N LEU A 173 0.82 -1.53 -21.29
CA LEU A 173 2.27 -1.59 -21.14
C LEU A 173 2.72 -2.95 -20.59
N ASN A 174 1.93 -4.00 -20.85
CA ASN A 174 2.21 -5.35 -20.36
C ASN A 174 3.57 -5.82 -20.86
N GLN A 175 4.43 -6.31 -19.96
CA GLN A 175 5.78 -6.76 -20.28
C GLN A 175 6.66 -5.71 -20.96
N ALA A 176 6.32 -4.42 -20.85
CA ALA A 176 7.17 -3.34 -21.36
C ALA A 176 8.42 -3.20 -20.50
N THR A 177 9.55 -2.91 -21.13
CA THR A 177 10.82 -2.59 -20.45
C THR A 177 11.18 -1.14 -20.73
N ILE A 178 11.31 -0.34 -19.67
CA ILE A 178 11.67 1.08 -19.73
C ILE A 178 13.02 1.24 -19.03
N GLY A 179 14.03 1.66 -19.81
CA GLY A 179 15.42 1.73 -19.37
C GLY A 179 15.74 2.93 -18.48
N ASP A 180 14.85 3.92 -18.44
CA ASP A 180 14.94 5.09 -17.55
C ASP A 180 13.61 5.26 -16.80
N ALA A 181 12.97 6.43 -16.84
CA ALA A 181 11.76 6.73 -16.09
C ALA A 181 10.45 6.53 -16.90
N LEU A 182 9.38 6.16 -16.19
CA LEU A 182 8.00 6.32 -16.66
C LEU A 182 7.44 7.62 -16.09
N TRP A 183 7.35 8.64 -16.94
CA TRP A 183 6.98 10.00 -16.55
C TRP A 183 5.54 10.31 -16.96
N ALA A 184 4.59 10.19 -16.04
CA ALA A 184 3.16 10.39 -16.31
C ALA A 184 2.45 11.38 -15.36
N PRO A 185 3.04 12.54 -14.99
CA PRO A 185 2.33 13.51 -14.18
C PRO A 185 1.15 14.13 -14.93
N GLY A 186 0.00 14.27 -14.26
CA GLY A 186 -1.22 14.80 -14.87
C GLY A 186 -1.83 13.94 -15.97
N LEU A 187 -1.37 12.69 -16.15
CA LEU A 187 -1.96 11.72 -17.06
C LEU A 187 -3.44 11.50 -16.69
N ARG A 188 -4.33 11.50 -17.68
CA ARG A 188 -5.75 11.18 -17.51
C ARG A 188 -6.09 9.94 -18.33
N VAL A 189 -6.61 8.93 -17.67
CA VAL A 189 -7.08 7.70 -18.33
C VAL A 189 -8.51 7.41 -17.93
N GLU A 190 -9.39 7.30 -18.93
CA GLU A 190 -10.79 6.90 -18.78
C GLU A 190 -10.95 5.45 -19.26
N GLY A 191 -10.81 4.51 -18.32
CA GLY A 191 -10.80 3.07 -18.54
C GLY A 191 -9.63 2.37 -17.85
N GLU A 192 -9.43 1.09 -18.17
CA GLU A 192 -8.38 0.28 -17.53
C GLU A 192 -6.97 0.62 -18.08
N THR A 193 -6.01 0.79 -17.17
CA THR A 193 -4.57 0.83 -17.49
C THR A 193 -3.90 -0.45 -17.01
N ARG A 194 -3.16 -1.14 -17.88
CA ARG A 194 -2.38 -2.34 -17.52
C ARG A 194 -0.88 -2.13 -17.71
N LEU A 195 -0.11 -2.40 -16.66
CA LEU A 195 1.36 -2.47 -16.63
C LEU A 195 1.81 -3.83 -16.06
N GLU A 196 1.13 -4.91 -16.45
CA GLU A 196 1.41 -6.24 -15.91
C GLU A 196 2.81 -6.71 -16.31
N SER A 197 3.62 -7.11 -15.32
CA SER A 197 5.01 -7.54 -15.51
C SER A 197 5.89 -6.54 -16.27
N ALA A 198 5.55 -5.25 -16.23
CA ALA A 198 6.43 -4.21 -16.75
C ALA A 198 7.65 -4.04 -15.83
N THR A 199 8.77 -3.63 -16.42
CA THR A 199 10.01 -3.32 -15.70
C THR A 199 10.44 -1.90 -16.02
N VAL A 200 10.70 -1.10 -14.98
CA VAL A 200 11.16 0.28 -15.08
C VAL A 200 12.44 0.41 -14.25
N THR A 201 13.55 0.72 -14.92
CA THR A 201 14.86 0.84 -14.27
C THR A 201 14.96 2.13 -13.44
N GLY A 202 14.26 3.17 -13.85
CA GLY A 202 14.19 4.44 -13.13
C GLY A 202 12.96 4.55 -12.23
N THR A 203 12.49 5.79 -12.09
CA THR A 203 11.30 6.14 -11.29
C THR A 203 10.03 6.02 -12.13
N VAL A 204 8.95 5.60 -11.50
CA VAL A 204 7.59 5.70 -12.04
C VAL A 204 6.88 6.85 -11.34
N THR A 205 6.41 7.85 -12.08
CA THR A 205 5.65 8.97 -11.50
C THR A 205 4.26 9.11 -12.11
N PHE A 206 3.27 9.12 -11.23
CA PHE A 206 1.85 9.35 -11.48
C PHE A 206 1.35 10.55 -10.67
N LYS A 207 2.22 11.54 -10.42
CA LYS A 207 1.85 12.76 -9.67
C LYS A 207 0.69 13.47 -10.36
N ASP A 208 -0.37 13.80 -9.62
CA ASP A 208 -1.58 14.45 -10.13
C ASP A 208 -2.31 13.69 -11.26
N ALA A 209 -1.97 12.41 -11.50
CA ALA A 209 -2.64 11.59 -12.50
C ALA A 209 -4.06 11.22 -12.05
N ARG A 210 -4.92 10.93 -13.03
CA ARG A 210 -6.33 10.56 -12.85
C ARG A 210 -6.65 9.29 -13.60
N PHE A 211 -7.08 8.27 -12.87
CA PHE A 211 -7.54 7.00 -13.42
C PHE A 211 -9.03 6.83 -13.11
N GLU A 212 -9.87 6.83 -14.13
CA GLU A 212 -11.32 6.77 -14.04
C GLU A 212 -11.82 5.45 -14.63
N HIS A 213 -12.15 4.48 -13.78
CA HIS A 213 -12.82 3.23 -14.18
C HIS A 213 -13.71 2.72 -13.03
N PRO A 214 -14.81 3.43 -12.73
CA PRO A 214 -15.63 3.15 -11.56
C PRO A 214 -16.23 1.73 -11.63
N GLY A 215 -16.28 1.05 -10.49
CA GLY A 215 -16.75 -0.33 -10.38
C GLY A 215 -15.80 -1.41 -10.93
N ALA A 216 -14.67 -1.03 -11.53
CA ALA A 216 -13.71 -1.96 -12.11
C ALA A 216 -12.26 -1.63 -11.69
N THR A 217 -11.28 -2.23 -12.38
CA THR A 217 -9.86 -1.97 -12.14
C THR A 217 -9.41 -0.77 -12.97
N ALA A 218 -8.99 0.30 -12.31
CA ALA A 218 -8.50 1.50 -12.98
C ALA A 218 -7.02 1.38 -13.36
N LEU A 219 -6.21 0.82 -12.44
CA LEU A 219 -4.78 0.60 -12.65
C LEU A 219 -4.39 -0.82 -12.22
N GLN A 220 -3.98 -1.65 -13.17
CA GLN A 220 -3.48 -3.00 -12.96
C GLN A 220 -1.96 -3.05 -13.22
N ALA A 221 -1.17 -3.07 -12.16
CA ALA A 221 0.28 -3.11 -12.18
C ALA A 221 0.81 -4.34 -11.42
N ARG A 222 0.28 -5.51 -11.78
CA ARG A 222 0.67 -6.79 -11.20
C ARG A 222 2.11 -7.12 -11.58
N THR A 223 2.89 -7.58 -10.60
CA THR A 223 4.30 -7.96 -10.76
C THR A 223 5.16 -6.87 -11.42
N LEU A 224 4.76 -5.60 -11.30
CA LEU A 224 5.55 -4.44 -11.72
C LEU A 224 6.85 -4.39 -10.94
N THR A 225 7.96 -4.23 -11.64
CA THR A 225 9.27 -3.99 -11.02
C THR A 225 9.70 -2.56 -11.32
N VAL A 226 9.99 -1.80 -10.28
CA VAL A 226 10.55 -0.44 -10.36
C VAL A 226 11.81 -0.46 -9.52
N ASP A 227 12.97 -0.13 -10.10
CA ASP A 227 14.24 -0.24 -9.37
C ASP A 227 14.48 0.96 -8.44
N ALA A 228 13.84 2.11 -8.70
CA ALA A 228 13.87 3.29 -7.85
C ALA A 228 12.54 3.48 -7.09
N ASP A 229 11.85 4.59 -7.34
CA ASP A 229 10.64 5.00 -6.61
C ASP A 229 9.38 4.92 -7.49
N LEU A 230 8.23 4.67 -6.86
CA LEU A 230 6.90 4.82 -7.44
C LEU A 230 6.18 5.97 -6.72
N GLU A 231 6.16 7.13 -7.38
CA GLU A 231 5.56 8.35 -6.86
C GLU A 231 4.15 8.58 -7.41
N ALA A 232 3.13 8.41 -6.60
CA ALA A 232 1.73 8.63 -6.92
C ALA A 232 1.10 9.72 -6.02
N GLY A 233 1.82 10.83 -5.84
CA GLY A 233 1.37 11.96 -5.04
C GLY A 233 0.15 12.66 -5.68
N CYS A 234 -0.86 13.03 -4.89
CA CYS A 234 -2.09 13.66 -5.38
C CYS A 234 -2.86 12.86 -6.45
N LEU A 235 -2.54 11.57 -6.61
CA LEU A 235 -3.22 10.67 -7.53
C LEU A 235 -4.72 10.61 -7.22
N VAL A 236 -5.56 10.64 -8.25
CA VAL A 236 -6.99 10.33 -8.11
C VAL A 236 -7.27 9.03 -8.85
N ALA A 237 -7.79 8.02 -8.15
CA ALA A 237 -8.19 6.76 -8.76
C ALA A 237 -9.62 6.41 -8.32
N HIS A 238 -10.53 6.36 -9.29
CA HIS A 238 -11.89 5.85 -9.14
C HIS A 238 -11.94 4.45 -9.75
N GLY A 239 -11.91 3.44 -8.90
CA GLY A 239 -11.69 2.04 -9.26
C GLY A 239 -10.52 1.42 -8.49
N MET A 240 -10.33 0.11 -8.64
CA MET A 240 -9.27 -0.61 -7.95
C MET A 240 -7.89 -0.26 -8.53
N VAL A 241 -6.92 -0.01 -7.65
CA VAL A 241 -5.49 0.01 -7.94
C VAL A 241 -4.85 -1.31 -7.47
N ASP A 242 -4.44 -2.17 -8.41
CA ASP A 242 -3.86 -3.48 -8.13
C ASP A 242 -2.35 -3.51 -8.42
N LEU A 243 -1.56 -3.49 -7.36
CA LEU A 243 -0.09 -3.57 -7.36
C LEU A 243 0.38 -4.94 -6.85
N ARG A 244 -0.43 -5.99 -6.94
CA ARG A 244 -0.10 -7.32 -6.42
C ARG A 244 1.25 -7.81 -6.94
N GLY A 245 2.12 -8.22 -6.02
CA GLY A 245 3.44 -8.77 -6.36
C GLY A 245 4.44 -7.74 -6.88
N ALA A 246 4.11 -6.45 -6.86
CA ALA A 246 5.02 -5.40 -7.28
C ALA A 246 6.25 -5.31 -6.36
N ARG A 247 7.38 -4.92 -6.94
CA ARG A 247 8.67 -4.75 -6.26
C ARG A 247 9.15 -3.33 -6.50
N VAL A 248 9.31 -2.59 -5.41
CA VAL A 248 9.79 -1.20 -5.41
C VAL A 248 10.75 -1.07 -4.22
N PRO A 249 12.06 -1.28 -4.39
CA PRO A 249 13.01 -1.27 -3.27
C PRO A 249 13.19 0.15 -2.69
N GLY A 250 12.86 1.20 -3.45
CA GLY A 250 12.71 2.55 -2.95
C GLY A 250 11.33 2.78 -2.32
N GLN A 251 10.73 3.92 -2.66
CA GLN A 251 9.52 4.43 -2.05
C GLN A 251 8.28 4.17 -2.93
N LEU A 252 7.21 3.64 -2.34
CA LEU A 252 5.84 3.76 -2.84
C LEU A 252 5.15 4.96 -2.16
N GLY A 253 5.10 6.08 -2.86
CA GLY A 253 4.58 7.35 -2.37
C GLY A 253 3.13 7.60 -2.77
N LEU A 254 2.17 7.53 -1.84
CA LEU A 254 0.75 7.83 -2.07
C LEU A 254 0.30 9.07 -1.28
N SER A 255 1.19 10.05 -1.16
CA SER A 255 0.92 11.27 -0.41
C SER A 255 -0.16 12.11 -1.11
N TYR A 256 -1.21 12.44 -0.39
CA TYR A 256 -2.42 13.13 -0.81
C TYR A 256 -3.23 12.45 -1.91
N ALA A 257 -3.01 11.15 -2.15
CA ALA A 257 -3.79 10.38 -3.09
C ALA A 257 -5.24 10.19 -2.60
N ARG A 258 -6.19 10.19 -3.54
CA ARG A 258 -7.60 9.87 -3.33
C ARG A 258 -7.91 8.57 -4.07
N LEU A 259 -8.23 7.54 -3.31
CA LEU A 259 -8.51 6.21 -3.83
C LEU A 259 -9.94 5.85 -3.42
N SER A 260 -10.78 5.58 -4.41
CA SER A 260 -12.19 5.25 -4.18
C SER A 260 -12.64 4.06 -5.01
N HIS A 261 -13.10 3.02 -4.32
CA HIS A 261 -13.76 1.85 -4.89
C HIS A 261 -14.68 1.24 -3.82
N PRO A 262 -15.88 1.83 -3.61
CA PRO A 262 -16.71 1.57 -2.43
C PRO A 262 -17.22 0.12 -2.36
N GLU A 263 -17.43 -0.54 -3.49
CA GLU A 263 -17.96 -1.91 -3.55
C GLU A 263 -16.87 -3.00 -3.44
N GLY A 264 -15.60 -2.63 -3.25
CA GLY A 264 -14.52 -3.61 -3.24
C GLY A 264 -13.20 -3.11 -2.65
N THR A 265 -12.08 -3.68 -3.14
CA THR A 265 -10.73 -3.24 -2.75
C THR A 265 -10.30 -2.01 -3.55
N ALA A 266 -10.06 -0.89 -2.88
CA ALA A 266 -9.54 0.33 -3.53
C ALA A 266 -8.04 0.23 -3.83
N LEU A 267 -7.26 -0.35 -2.91
CA LEU A 267 -5.82 -0.51 -3.07
C LEU A 267 -5.41 -1.93 -2.68
N ARG A 268 -4.84 -2.67 -3.63
CA ARG A 268 -4.32 -4.02 -3.43
C ARG A 268 -2.80 -4.02 -3.56
N LEU A 269 -2.14 -4.27 -2.43
CA LEU A 269 -0.69 -4.40 -2.28
C LEU A 269 -0.30 -5.81 -1.83
N SER A 270 -1.10 -6.83 -2.20
CA SER A 270 -0.85 -8.19 -1.74
C SER A 270 0.47 -8.73 -2.29
N SER A 271 1.28 -9.37 -1.46
CA SER A 271 2.59 -9.95 -1.82
C SER A 271 3.61 -8.97 -2.40
N THR A 272 3.50 -7.67 -2.11
CA THR A 272 4.50 -6.68 -2.55
C THR A 272 5.79 -6.75 -1.73
N ALA A 273 6.87 -6.24 -2.30
CA ALA A 273 8.12 -5.96 -1.59
C ALA A 273 8.48 -4.49 -1.79
N LEU A 274 8.39 -3.70 -0.74
CA LEU A 274 8.56 -2.25 -0.73
C LEU A 274 9.68 -1.86 0.24
N GLY A 275 10.53 -0.92 -0.14
CA GLY A 275 11.43 -0.26 0.81
C GLY A 275 10.62 0.61 1.76
N GLU A 276 9.92 1.59 1.23
CA GLU A 276 9.05 2.47 2.02
C GLU A 276 7.64 2.55 1.45
N LEU A 277 6.63 2.61 2.33
CA LEU A 277 5.24 2.87 1.96
C LEU A 277 4.76 4.14 2.65
N TRP A 278 4.47 5.18 1.87
CA TRP A 278 3.99 6.47 2.37
C TRP A 278 2.51 6.65 2.08
N LEU A 279 1.71 6.49 3.13
CA LEU A 279 0.27 6.72 3.14
C LEU A 279 -0.01 7.97 3.98
N ARG A 280 -0.14 9.10 3.31
CA ARG A 280 -0.59 10.36 3.90
C ARG A 280 -1.77 10.82 3.07
N ALA A 281 -3.00 10.78 3.56
CA ALA A 281 -4.16 11.19 2.76
C ALA A 281 -4.97 12.27 3.49
N PRO A 282 -5.52 13.27 2.78
CA PRO A 282 -6.42 14.26 3.36
C PRO A 282 -7.79 13.65 3.69
N GLN A 283 -8.12 12.54 3.02
CA GLN A 283 -9.37 11.80 3.17
C GLN A 283 -9.04 10.32 3.30
N ARG A 284 -9.91 9.60 4.01
CA ARG A 284 -9.78 8.15 4.18
C ARG A 284 -9.99 7.45 2.83
N ILE A 285 -9.25 6.37 2.58
CA ILE A 285 -9.48 5.52 1.40
C ILE A 285 -10.92 4.98 1.46
N GLU A 286 -11.67 5.08 0.37
CA GLU A 286 -13.03 4.56 0.26
C GLU A 286 -12.99 3.15 -0.36
N GLY A 287 -13.31 2.13 0.41
CA GLY A 287 -13.14 0.72 0.03
C GLY A 287 -12.02 0.02 0.82
N ALA A 288 -11.80 -1.26 0.56
CA ALA A 288 -10.85 -2.06 1.32
C ALA A 288 -9.38 -1.80 0.92
N LEU A 289 -8.47 -1.89 1.88
CA LEU A 289 -7.02 -1.92 1.65
C LEU A 289 -6.46 -3.30 1.96
N ASN A 290 -5.88 -3.94 0.94
CA ASN A 290 -5.32 -5.28 1.07
C ASN A 290 -3.79 -5.24 1.06
N LEU A 291 -3.19 -5.58 2.20
CA LEU A 291 -1.73 -5.66 2.42
C LEU A 291 -1.29 -7.09 2.72
N ARG A 292 -2.09 -8.10 2.32
CA ARG A 292 -1.79 -9.50 2.66
C ARG A 292 -0.43 -9.92 2.11
N ARG A 293 0.42 -10.48 2.97
CA ARG A 293 1.78 -10.97 2.65
C ARG A 293 2.71 -9.88 2.08
N ALA A 294 2.38 -8.61 2.26
CA ALA A 294 3.24 -7.51 1.87
C ALA A 294 4.48 -7.44 2.80
N ARG A 295 5.62 -7.07 2.22
CA ARG A 295 6.86 -6.79 2.94
C ARG A 295 7.22 -5.34 2.72
N VAL A 296 7.31 -4.56 3.79
CA VAL A 296 7.57 -3.13 3.72
C VAL A 296 8.66 -2.81 4.74
N ASP A 297 9.81 -2.28 4.37
CA ASP A 297 10.83 -1.98 5.40
C ASP A 297 10.34 -0.84 6.31
N ALA A 298 9.96 0.30 5.76
CA ALA A 298 9.38 1.41 6.52
C ALA A 298 7.94 1.74 6.12
N LEU A 299 7.01 1.61 7.06
CA LEU A 299 5.60 1.95 6.87
C LEU A 299 5.30 3.33 7.48
N HIS A 300 5.09 4.32 6.62
CA HIS A 300 4.71 5.69 6.96
C HIS A 300 3.21 5.87 6.77
N ALA A 301 2.42 5.49 7.77
CA ALA A 301 0.96 5.58 7.73
C ALA A 301 0.44 6.06 9.08
N ALA A 302 -0.24 7.21 9.11
CA ALA A 302 -0.90 7.70 10.32
C ALA A 302 -2.21 6.91 10.57
N PRO A 303 -2.65 6.74 11.84
CA PRO A 303 -3.87 5.97 12.17
C PRO A 303 -5.14 6.41 11.43
N GLU A 304 -5.23 7.69 11.05
CA GLU A 304 -6.40 8.32 10.43
C GLU A 304 -6.57 7.94 8.96
N VAL A 305 -5.49 7.53 8.28
CA VAL A 305 -5.47 7.25 6.83
C VAL A 305 -6.05 5.87 6.50
N TRP A 306 -6.06 4.95 7.46
CA TRP A 306 -6.46 3.56 7.26
C TRP A 306 -7.97 3.42 7.00
N PRO A 307 -8.43 2.72 5.94
CA PRO A 307 -9.85 2.52 5.63
C PRO A 307 -10.62 1.69 6.68
N GLU A 308 -11.92 1.50 6.42
CA GLU A 308 -12.83 0.71 7.27
C GLU A 308 -12.61 -0.79 7.17
N GLU A 309 -12.19 -1.25 6.00
CA GLU A 309 -11.92 -2.65 5.74
C GLU A 309 -10.45 -2.85 5.39
N LEU A 310 -9.80 -3.74 6.14
CA LEU A 310 -8.37 -4.02 6.01
C LEU A 310 -8.12 -5.52 5.87
N ASN A 311 -7.06 -5.88 5.17
CA ASN A 311 -6.50 -7.23 5.23
C ASN A 311 -5.00 -7.15 5.48
N LEU A 312 -4.56 -7.53 6.67
CA LEU A 312 -3.17 -7.40 7.13
C LEU A 312 -2.47 -8.76 7.31
N ASP A 313 -3.14 -9.87 6.96
CA ASP A 313 -2.58 -11.20 7.14
C ASP A 313 -1.22 -11.37 6.44
N GLY A 314 -0.19 -11.73 7.19
CA GLY A 314 1.18 -11.86 6.71
C GLY A 314 1.90 -10.55 6.36
N LEU A 315 1.35 -9.37 6.68
CA LEU A 315 2.05 -8.09 6.54
C LEU A 315 3.27 -8.03 7.46
N THR A 316 4.42 -7.67 6.92
CA THR A 316 5.67 -7.47 7.70
C THR A 316 6.21 -6.07 7.50
N TYR A 317 6.67 -5.46 8.60
CA TYR A 317 7.36 -4.18 8.54
C TYR A 317 8.42 -4.00 9.61
N ALA A 318 9.50 -3.30 9.26
CA ALA A 318 10.61 -3.06 10.16
C ALA A 318 10.37 -1.85 11.06
N THR A 319 9.84 -0.76 10.50
CA THR A 319 9.54 0.49 11.19
C THR A 319 8.14 0.98 10.87
N LEU A 320 7.48 1.58 11.86
CA LEU A 320 6.14 2.17 11.74
C LEU A 320 6.19 3.63 12.18
N SER A 321 5.86 4.54 11.27
CA SER A 321 5.92 6.00 11.48
C SER A 321 4.58 6.65 11.06
N PRO A 322 4.14 7.76 11.69
CA PRO A 322 4.70 8.35 12.91
C PRO A 322 4.47 7.45 14.14
N HIS A 323 5.30 7.65 15.16
CA HIS A 323 5.07 7.05 16.47
C HIS A 323 3.76 7.59 17.05
N ALA A 324 2.88 6.68 17.45
CA ALA A 324 1.56 6.99 18.00
C ALA A 324 1.28 6.07 19.20
N PRO A 325 0.32 6.40 20.08
CA PRO A 325 -0.06 5.51 21.17
C PRO A 325 -0.58 4.16 20.66
N ALA A 326 -0.24 3.08 21.37
CA ALA A 326 -0.65 1.71 21.02
C ALA A 326 -2.16 1.56 20.81
N GLU A 327 -2.98 2.26 21.62
CA GLU A 327 -4.44 2.19 21.60
C GLU A 327 -5.03 2.62 20.24
N GLN A 328 -4.47 3.68 19.65
CA GLN A 328 -4.91 4.17 18.34
C GLN A 328 -4.56 3.18 17.22
N ARG A 329 -3.40 2.52 17.30
CA ARG A 329 -2.98 1.49 16.33
C ARG A 329 -3.78 0.19 16.49
N LEU A 330 -4.15 -0.17 17.71
CA LEU A 330 -4.98 -1.35 17.99
C LEU A 330 -6.38 -1.21 17.38
N ALA A 331 -6.99 -0.02 17.46
CA ALA A 331 -8.28 0.26 16.83
C ALA A 331 -8.26 0.06 15.30
N VAL A 332 -7.10 0.22 14.65
CA VAL A 332 -6.92 -0.10 13.23
C VAL A 332 -6.88 -1.60 12.99
N LEU A 333 -6.18 -2.38 13.84
CA LEU A 333 -6.13 -3.85 13.70
C LEU A 333 -7.49 -4.53 13.91
N GLU A 334 -8.41 -3.89 14.63
CA GLU A 334 -9.77 -4.41 14.83
C GLU A 334 -10.66 -4.31 13.58
N ARG A 335 -10.23 -3.53 12.58
CA ARG A 335 -10.91 -3.35 11.28
C ARG A 335 -10.51 -4.40 10.24
N ASP A 336 -9.70 -5.38 10.63
CA ASP A 336 -9.32 -6.46 9.71
C ASP A 336 -10.53 -7.36 9.41
N ALA A 337 -10.81 -7.59 8.13
CA ALA A 337 -11.94 -8.40 7.70
C ALA A 337 -11.82 -9.88 8.12
N ASP A 338 -10.60 -10.38 8.37
CA ASP A 338 -10.35 -11.73 8.89
C ASP A 338 -10.57 -11.81 10.42
N GLY A 339 -10.95 -10.71 11.06
CA GLY A 339 -11.32 -10.64 12.48
C GLY A 339 -10.12 -10.62 13.42
N TYR A 340 -9.70 -11.80 13.91
CA TYR A 340 -8.54 -11.90 14.81
C TYR A 340 -7.35 -12.50 14.07
N VAL A 341 -6.40 -11.64 13.70
CA VAL A 341 -5.15 -12.02 13.04
C VAL A 341 -3.99 -11.93 14.06
N PRO A 342 -3.57 -13.04 14.71
CA PRO A 342 -2.56 -13.00 15.77
C PRO A 342 -1.23 -12.39 15.35
N TYR A 343 -0.85 -12.62 14.09
CA TYR A 343 0.40 -12.17 13.49
C TYR A 343 0.52 -10.64 13.46
N ALA A 344 -0.57 -9.94 13.14
CA ALA A 344 -0.57 -8.48 13.06
C ALA A 344 -0.26 -7.82 14.41
N TYR A 345 -0.73 -8.41 15.51
CA TYR A 345 -0.41 -7.95 16.87
C TYR A 345 1.06 -8.21 17.24
N GLU A 346 1.64 -9.32 16.80
CA GLU A 346 3.05 -9.62 17.03
C GLU A 346 3.96 -8.64 16.29
N GLN A 347 3.64 -8.33 15.04
CA GLN A 347 4.36 -7.36 14.23
C GLN A 347 4.28 -5.95 14.83
N LEU A 348 3.10 -5.50 15.22
CA LEU A 348 2.94 -4.20 15.86
C LEU A 348 3.74 -4.12 17.17
N ALA A 349 3.70 -5.16 17.99
CA ALA A 349 4.49 -5.20 19.22
C ALA A 349 6.00 -5.19 18.93
N ALA A 350 6.47 -5.90 17.89
CA ALA A 350 7.86 -5.90 17.48
C ALA A 350 8.33 -4.52 17.01
N ALA A 351 7.49 -3.79 16.27
CA ALA A 351 7.80 -2.42 15.84
C ALA A 351 7.95 -1.45 17.02
N TYR A 352 7.07 -1.52 18.03
CA TYR A 352 7.23 -0.70 19.25
C TYR A 352 8.50 -1.03 20.03
N ARG A 353 8.86 -2.31 20.15
CA ARG A 353 10.12 -2.72 20.81
C ARG A 353 11.34 -2.15 20.11
N ARG A 354 11.35 -2.13 18.77
CA ARG A 354 12.48 -1.58 17.99
C ARG A 354 12.69 -0.09 18.22
N VAL A 355 11.62 0.67 18.47
CA VAL A 355 11.69 2.10 18.79
C VAL A 355 11.97 2.33 20.29
N GLY A 356 12.02 1.28 21.11
CA GLY A 356 12.30 1.34 22.54
C GLY A 356 11.08 1.55 23.44
N ASP A 357 9.85 1.49 22.90
CA ASP A 357 8.63 1.67 23.68
C ASP A 357 8.08 0.32 24.20
N GLU A 358 8.69 -0.17 25.28
CA GLU A 358 8.26 -1.41 25.92
C GLU A 358 6.89 -1.33 26.59
N ARG A 359 6.42 -0.13 26.92
CA ARG A 359 5.09 0.05 27.50
C ARG A 359 4.03 -0.20 26.43
N ALA A 360 4.17 0.42 25.25
CA ALA A 360 3.29 0.19 24.11
C ALA A 360 3.32 -1.27 23.65
N ALA A 361 4.50 -1.88 23.55
CA ALA A 361 4.63 -3.29 23.15
C ALA A 361 3.88 -4.24 24.11
N ARG A 362 3.94 -4.00 25.42
CA ARG A 362 3.18 -4.76 26.42
C ARG A 362 1.68 -4.54 26.28
N THR A 363 1.22 -3.31 26.05
CA THR A 363 -0.19 -3.00 25.81
C THR A 363 -0.74 -3.78 24.61
N VAL A 364 0.00 -3.85 23.51
CA VAL A 364 -0.38 -4.62 22.32
C VAL A 364 -0.47 -6.12 22.62
N GLN A 365 0.49 -6.68 23.37
CA GLN A 365 0.45 -8.10 23.77
C GLN A 365 -0.73 -8.41 24.70
N LEU A 366 -1.07 -7.51 25.62
CA LEU A 366 -2.26 -7.64 26.47
C LEU A 366 -3.55 -7.61 25.62
N ALA A 367 -3.63 -6.71 24.64
CA ALA A 367 -4.75 -6.63 23.71
C ALA A 367 -4.90 -7.93 22.89
N LYS A 368 -3.78 -8.49 22.39
CA LYS A 368 -3.74 -9.80 21.72
C LYS A 368 -4.37 -10.90 22.59
N LEU A 369 -3.96 -11.00 23.86
CA LEU A 369 -4.50 -12.00 24.80
C LEU A 369 -5.99 -11.79 25.10
N ARG A 370 -6.45 -10.54 25.22
CA ARG A 370 -7.87 -10.22 25.41
C ARG A 370 -8.71 -10.62 24.19
N ARG A 371 -8.23 -10.34 22.99
CA ARG A 371 -8.93 -10.70 21.75
C ARG A 371 -8.97 -12.22 21.53
N HIS A 372 -7.87 -12.91 21.82
CA HIS A 372 -7.84 -14.38 21.83
C HIS A 372 -8.83 -14.99 22.84
N ARG A 373 -9.08 -14.34 23.98
CA ARG A 373 -10.16 -14.78 24.89
C ARG A 373 -11.54 -14.66 24.25
N GLY A 374 -11.76 -13.60 23.48
CA GLY A 374 -12.98 -13.40 22.70
C GLY A 374 -13.25 -14.53 21.69
N THR A 375 -12.24 -15.27 21.23
CA THR A 375 -12.43 -16.40 20.31
C THR A 375 -12.60 -17.76 21.01
N LEU A 376 -12.34 -17.84 22.32
CA LEU A 376 -12.44 -19.07 23.11
C LEU A 376 -13.87 -19.38 23.55
N PRO A 377 -14.22 -20.66 23.80
CA PRO A 377 -15.52 -21.06 24.34
C PRO A 377 -15.78 -20.51 25.75
N TRP A 378 -17.06 -20.40 26.11
CA TRP A 378 -17.53 -19.63 27.28
C TRP A 378 -16.88 -20.02 28.62
N HIS A 379 -16.57 -21.30 28.84
CA HIS A 379 -15.95 -21.77 30.09
C HIS A 379 -14.51 -21.24 30.27
N ARG A 380 -13.74 -21.11 29.18
CA ARG A 380 -12.38 -20.51 29.22
C ARG A 380 -12.42 -18.99 29.31
N ARG A 381 -13.48 -18.34 28.79
CA ARG A 381 -13.70 -16.89 28.97
C ARG A 381 -13.91 -16.54 30.44
N LEU A 382 -14.71 -17.33 31.15
CA LEU A 382 -15.03 -17.14 32.57
C LEU A 382 -13.76 -17.31 33.44
N TRP A 383 -12.96 -18.34 33.17
CA TRP A 383 -11.66 -18.53 33.82
C TRP A 383 -10.68 -17.37 33.55
N GLY A 384 -10.65 -16.83 32.33
CA GLY A 384 -9.83 -15.68 31.99
C GLY A 384 -10.25 -14.37 32.67
N GLN A 385 -11.55 -14.17 32.92
CA GLN A 385 -12.05 -13.03 33.70
C GLN A 385 -11.64 -13.14 35.17
N VAL A 386 -11.73 -14.34 35.75
CA VAL A 386 -11.24 -14.61 37.11
C VAL A 386 -9.74 -14.31 37.20
N GLN A 387 -8.94 -14.70 36.21
CA GLN A 387 -7.50 -14.41 36.17
C GLN A 387 -7.18 -12.91 36.01
N ASP A 388 -7.95 -12.15 35.22
CA ASP A 388 -7.73 -10.70 35.04
C ASP A 388 -8.09 -9.92 36.33
N ALA A 389 -9.15 -10.35 37.03
CA ALA A 389 -9.61 -9.76 38.28
C ALA A 389 -8.68 -10.06 39.46
N THR A 390 -8.11 -11.27 39.51
CA THR A 390 -7.27 -11.72 40.64
C THR A 390 -5.79 -11.40 40.43
N VAL A 391 -5.21 -11.81 39.29
CA VAL A 391 -3.75 -11.84 39.07
C VAL A 391 -3.30 -10.94 37.90
N GLY A 392 -4.22 -10.47 37.05
CA GLY A 392 -3.89 -9.62 35.91
C GLY A 392 -2.85 -10.26 34.98
N TYR A 393 -2.94 -11.59 34.77
CA TYR A 393 -2.01 -12.37 33.94
C TYR A 393 -0.54 -12.31 34.37
N GLY A 394 -0.26 -12.02 35.65
CA GLY A 394 1.09 -11.96 36.21
C GLY A 394 1.82 -10.64 35.91
N PHE A 395 1.15 -9.67 35.31
CA PHE A 395 1.71 -8.34 35.01
C PHE A 395 1.39 -7.28 36.07
N ARG A 396 0.53 -7.58 37.06
CA ARG A 396 0.13 -6.64 38.13
C ARG A 396 0.10 -7.32 39.50
N PRO A 397 1.26 -7.71 40.07
CA PRO A 397 1.34 -8.42 41.36
C PRO A 397 0.71 -7.63 42.53
N LEU A 398 0.69 -6.30 42.45
CA LEU A 398 0.06 -5.43 43.46
C LEU A 398 -1.44 -5.69 43.66
N ARG A 399 -2.17 -6.22 42.66
CA ARG A 399 -3.59 -6.58 42.84
C ARG A 399 -3.77 -7.85 43.66
N ALA A 400 -2.91 -8.85 43.46
CA ALA A 400 -2.92 -10.07 44.26
C ALA A 400 -2.59 -9.76 45.73
N ALA A 401 -1.66 -8.82 45.98
CA ALA A 401 -1.38 -8.30 47.32
C ALA A 401 -2.61 -7.60 47.93
N GLY A 402 -3.34 -6.80 47.14
CA GLY A 402 -4.60 -6.18 47.58
C GLY A 402 -5.66 -7.21 47.98
N TRP A 403 -5.86 -8.26 47.18
CA TRP A 403 -6.79 -9.35 47.52
C TRP A 403 -6.37 -10.12 48.78
N LEU A 404 -5.07 -10.38 48.94
CA LEU A 404 -4.53 -11.04 50.12
C LEU A 404 -4.75 -10.19 51.39
N LEU A 405 -4.53 -8.88 51.30
CA LEU A 405 -4.82 -7.94 52.40
C LEU A 405 -6.32 -7.84 52.72
N SER A 406 -7.19 -7.85 51.70
CA SER A 406 -8.65 -7.85 51.90
C SER A 406 -9.14 -9.12 52.58
N LEU A 407 -8.66 -10.29 52.16
CA LEU A 407 -9.00 -11.56 52.80
C LEU A 407 -8.48 -11.62 54.25
N LEU A 408 -7.27 -11.10 54.48
CA LEU A 408 -6.72 -10.97 55.82
C LEU A 408 -7.59 -10.07 56.70
N ALA A 409 -8.02 -8.92 56.20
CA ALA A 409 -8.90 -8.00 56.93
C ALA A 409 -10.27 -8.64 57.24
N VAL A 410 -10.88 -9.33 56.27
CA VAL A 410 -12.14 -10.05 56.47
C VAL A 410 -11.97 -11.16 57.51
N GLY A 411 -10.92 -11.98 57.41
CA GLY A 411 -10.62 -13.02 58.38
C GLY A 411 -10.42 -12.43 59.78
N ALA A 412 -9.61 -11.39 59.91
CA ALA A 412 -9.36 -10.71 61.18
C ALA A 412 -10.64 -10.13 61.78
N VAL A 413 -11.52 -9.51 60.99
CA VAL A 413 -12.80 -8.96 61.49
C VAL A 413 -13.74 -10.09 61.91
N VAL A 414 -13.89 -11.14 61.10
CA VAL A 414 -14.80 -12.25 61.41
C VAL A 414 -14.37 -12.97 62.69
N PHE A 415 -13.08 -13.27 62.83
CA PHE A 415 -12.57 -13.95 64.03
C PHE A 415 -12.42 -13.02 65.24
N ALA A 416 -12.33 -11.70 65.05
CA ALA A 416 -12.44 -10.74 66.16
C ALA A 416 -13.87 -10.71 66.73
N LEU A 417 -14.88 -10.81 65.86
CA LEU A 417 -16.29 -10.85 66.27
C LEU A 417 -16.68 -12.22 66.84
N HIS A 418 -16.09 -13.29 66.34
CA HIS A 418 -16.36 -14.66 66.76
C HIS A 418 -15.06 -15.43 66.98
N PRO A 419 -14.45 -15.30 68.17
CA PRO A 419 -13.23 -16.01 68.50
C PRO A 419 -13.44 -17.53 68.49
N PRO A 420 -12.59 -18.31 67.81
CA PRO A 420 -12.61 -19.76 67.87
C PRO A 420 -12.29 -20.26 69.28
N HIS A 421 -12.77 -21.45 69.63
CA HIS A 421 -12.52 -22.03 70.94
C HIS A 421 -11.08 -22.58 71.03
N ALA A 422 -10.44 -22.38 72.18
CA ALA A 422 -9.14 -22.96 72.46
C ALA A 422 -9.25 -24.49 72.60
N LEU A 423 -8.38 -25.23 71.89
CA LEU A 423 -8.34 -26.70 71.96
C LEU A 423 -7.84 -27.20 73.33
N LYS A 424 -6.93 -26.45 73.95
CA LYS A 424 -6.41 -26.68 75.30
C LYS A 424 -6.39 -25.35 76.08
N PRO A 425 -7.41 -25.06 76.89
CA PRO A 425 -7.57 -23.75 77.54
C PRO A 425 -6.40 -23.33 78.43
N GLU A 426 -5.70 -24.29 79.06
CA GLU A 426 -4.60 -24.02 79.99
C GLU A 426 -3.24 -23.79 79.30
N GLU A 427 -3.10 -24.17 78.03
CA GLU A 427 -1.85 -24.07 77.26
C GLU A 427 -1.95 -23.07 76.08
N ALA A 428 -3.15 -22.52 75.83
CA ALA A 428 -3.38 -21.68 74.66
C ALA A 428 -2.83 -20.25 74.85
N PRO A 429 -2.10 -19.69 73.86
CA PRO A 429 -1.69 -18.29 73.87
C PRO A 429 -2.91 -17.35 73.80
N PRO A 430 -2.79 -16.07 74.19
CA PRO A 430 -3.87 -15.11 74.02
C PRO A 430 -4.29 -15.03 72.55
N PHE A 431 -5.59 -15.13 72.30
CA PHE A 431 -6.13 -15.13 70.94
C PHE A 431 -5.89 -13.78 70.26
N ASN A 432 -5.27 -13.80 69.08
CA ASN A 432 -5.14 -12.62 68.24
C ASN A 432 -5.74 -12.88 66.85
N PRO A 433 -6.86 -12.22 66.50
CA PRO A 433 -7.58 -12.52 65.26
C PRO A 433 -6.78 -12.21 63.99
N LEU A 434 -5.86 -11.24 64.03
CA LEU A 434 -5.02 -10.89 62.90
C LEU A 434 -3.95 -11.98 62.65
N PHE A 435 -3.25 -12.40 63.71
CA PHE A 435 -2.22 -13.44 63.59
C PHE A 435 -2.82 -14.82 63.31
N TYR A 436 -4.02 -15.09 63.82
CA TYR A 436 -4.77 -16.29 63.46
C TYR A 436 -5.15 -16.31 61.97
N ALA A 437 -5.63 -15.18 61.43
CA ALA A 437 -5.92 -15.08 60.00
C ALA A 437 -4.64 -15.13 59.12
N LEU A 438 -3.51 -14.59 59.60
CA LEU A 438 -2.21 -14.71 58.94
C LEU A 438 -1.72 -16.16 58.91
N ASP A 439 -1.83 -16.90 60.02
CA ASP A 439 -1.44 -18.32 60.11
C ASP A 439 -2.18 -19.16 59.08
N LEU A 440 -3.51 -18.97 58.98
CA LEU A 440 -4.31 -19.69 58.00
C LEU A 440 -3.86 -19.39 56.57
N MET A 441 -3.52 -18.13 56.26
CA MET A 441 -3.25 -17.71 54.88
C MET A 441 -1.81 -17.94 54.41
N LEU A 442 -0.83 -18.02 55.32
CA LEU A 442 0.60 -18.07 54.99
C LEU A 442 1.20 -19.46 55.30
N PRO A 443 1.47 -20.31 54.29
CA PRO A 443 1.86 -21.71 54.51
C PRO A 443 3.22 -21.92 55.21
N VAL A 444 4.08 -20.89 55.22
CA VAL A 444 5.48 -21.02 55.66
C VAL A 444 5.71 -20.42 57.05
N ILE A 445 4.84 -19.52 57.49
CA ILE A 445 5.00 -18.79 58.75
C ILE A 445 3.88 -19.21 59.68
N SER A 446 4.25 -19.78 60.83
CA SER A 446 3.32 -20.06 61.91
C SER A 446 3.64 -19.19 63.12
N PHE A 447 2.64 -18.42 63.54
CA PHE A 447 2.59 -17.61 64.76
C PHE A 447 1.96 -18.38 65.93
N GLY A 448 1.63 -19.68 65.73
CA GLY A 448 1.16 -20.61 66.76
C GLY A 448 -0.30 -20.44 67.16
N GLN A 449 -1.09 -19.65 66.44
CA GLN A 449 -2.51 -19.41 66.71
C GLN A 449 -3.38 -20.49 66.05
N GLU A 450 -3.11 -20.89 64.80
CA GLU A 450 -3.91 -21.92 64.10
C GLU A 450 -3.95 -23.25 64.86
N ALA A 451 -2.81 -23.70 65.40
CA ALA A 451 -2.72 -24.97 66.12
C ALA A 451 -3.40 -24.95 67.51
N ALA A 452 -3.62 -23.76 68.08
CA ALA A 452 -4.17 -23.59 69.42
C ALA A 452 -5.70 -23.43 69.44
N PHE A 453 -6.30 -23.02 68.33
CA PHE A 453 -7.72 -22.64 68.25
C PHE A 453 -8.45 -23.38 67.13
N ALA A 454 -9.61 -23.95 67.44
CA ALA A 454 -10.43 -24.66 66.47
C ALA A 454 -11.75 -23.90 66.19
N PRO A 455 -11.96 -23.41 64.96
CA PRO A 455 -13.23 -22.82 64.57
C PRO A 455 -14.27 -23.95 64.37
N ALA A 456 -15.52 -23.68 64.72
CA ALA A 456 -16.62 -24.65 64.60
C ALA A 456 -17.67 -24.18 63.59
N GLY A 457 -18.36 -25.13 62.96
CA GLY A 457 -19.46 -24.85 62.03
C GLY A 457 -19.00 -24.11 60.78
N TRP A 458 -19.71 -23.04 60.41
CA TRP A 458 -19.43 -22.31 59.17
C TRP A 458 -18.07 -21.58 59.19
N TYR A 459 -17.57 -21.19 60.36
CA TYR A 459 -16.25 -20.58 60.53
C TYR A 459 -15.11 -21.55 60.17
N GLN A 460 -15.34 -22.85 60.31
CA GLN A 460 -14.40 -23.89 59.88
C GLN A 460 -14.31 -23.92 58.35
N ALA A 461 -15.46 -23.87 57.66
CA ALA A 461 -15.48 -23.77 56.20
C ALA A 461 -14.81 -22.47 55.70
N LEU A 462 -15.01 -21.35 56.41
CA LEU A 462 -14.30 -20.10 56.13
C LEU A 462 -12.78 -20.25 56.30
N SER A 463 -12.33 -20.90 57.37
CA SER A 463 -10.89 -21.12 57.61
C SER A 463 -10.24 -21.94 56.50
N TYR A 464 -10.87 -23.02 56.03
CA TYR A 464 -10.39 -23.79 54.88
C TYR A 464 -10.38 -22.96 53.59
N GLY A 465 -11.38 -22.09 53.40
CA GLY A 465 -11.41 -21.15 52.28
C GLY A 465 -10.25 -20.15 52.31
N LEU A 466 -9.96 -19.57 53.49
CA LEU A 466 -8.83 -18.66 53.70
C LEU A 466 -7.48 -19.35 53.49
N VAL A 467 -7.32 -20.60 53.95
CA VAL A 467 -6.12 -21.41 53.71
C VAL A 467 -5.89 -21.62 52.23
N LEU A 468 -6.86 -22.20 51.52
CA LEU A 468 -6.73 -22.52 50.10
C LEU A 468 -6.47 -21.26 49.24
N THR A 469 -7.24 -20.19 49.46
CA THR A 469 -7.10 -18.96 48.69
C THR A 469 -5.84 -18.17 49.07
N GLY A 470 -5.50 -18.15 50.36
CA GLY A 470 -4.28 -17.54 50.89
C GLY A 470 -3.03 -18.14 50.27
N TRP A 471 -2.94 -19.47 50.21
CA TRP A 471 -1.79 -20.17 49.62
C TRP A 471 -1.61 -19.86 48.13
N ILE A 472 -2.70 -19.84 47.37
CA ILE A 472 -2.68 -19.52 45.93
C ILE A 472 -2.21 -18.08 45.70
N LEU A 473 -2.75 -17.12 46.47
CA LEU A 473 -2.39 -15.70 46.35
C LEU A 473 -0.95 -15.43 46.84
N ALA A 474 -0.55 -16.01 47.97
CA ALA A 474 0.80 -15.86 48.52
C ALA A 474 1.87 -16.37 47.54
N THR A 475 1.65 -17.55 46.95
CA THR A 475 2.56 -18.11 45.93
C THR A 475 2.66 -17.20 44.71
N THR A 476 1.54 -16.59 44.30
CA THR A 476 1.48 -15.65 43.17
C THR A 476 2.24 -14.35 43.46
N VAL A 477 2.10 -13.80 44.67
CA VAL A 477 2.81 -12.58 45.10
C VAL A 477 4.31 -12.84 45.18
N VAL A 478 4.75 -13.93 45.81
CA VAL A 478 6.17 -14.31 45.90
C VAL A 478 6.76 -14.48 44.50
N THR A 479 6.09 -15.23 43.62
CA THR A 479 6.54 -15.42 42.23
C THR A 479 6.62 -14.09 41.48
N GLY A 480 5.67 -13.19 41.70
CA GLY A 480 5.65 -11.86 41.11
C GLY A 480 6.80 -10.97 41.57
N ILE A 481 7.13 -10.99 42.87
CA ILE A 481 8.23 -10.23 43.46
C ILE A 481 9.58 -10.77 42.97
N THR A 482 9.80 -12.10 43.02
CA THR A 482 11.05 -12.72 42.55
C THR A 482 11.34 -12.38 41.09
N ARG A 483 10.31 -12.36 40.24
CA ARG A 483 10.44 -12.03 38.81
C ARG A 483 10.65 -10.53 38.54
N ALA A 484 10.27 -9.66 39.47
CA ALA A 484 10.54 -8.23 39.41
C ALA A 484 11.97 -7.91 39.87
N VAL A 485 12.44 -8.58 40.93
CA VAL A 485 13.81 -8.45 41.46
C VAL A 485 14.84 -9.01 40.49
N SER A 486 14.56 -10.13 39.78
CA SER A 486 15.50 -10.69 38.80
C SER A 486 15.58 -9.91 37.47
N ARG A 487 14.92 -8.75 37.37
CA ARG A 487 14.89 -7.87 36.19
C ARG A 487 15.52 -6.50 36.44
N GLN A 488 15.98 -6.24 37.67
CA GLN A 488 16.94 -5.18 37.99
C GLN A 488 18.33 -5.79 37.95
#